data_AF-B9TGQ2-F1
#
_entry.id   AF-B9TGQ2-F1
#
_cell.length_a   1.000
_cell.length_b   1.000
_cell.length_c   1.000
_cell.angle_alpha   90.00
_cell.angle_beta   90.00
_cell.angle_gamma   90.00
#
_symmetry.space_group_name_H-M   'P 1'
#
loop_
_entity.id
_entity.type
_entity.pdbx_description
1 polymer ?
#
loop_
_entity_poly.entity_id
_entity_poly.type
_entity_poly.pdbx_seq_one_letter_code
_entity_poly.pdbx_strand_id
1 'polypeptide(L)'
;MRRAVAERDFVLPDGVRLSKSCSIGFACFPFLPDQPRLLSWSQVVELADQGLYIAKRSGRNAWAALYSTEATRADGVFARLMQRLDQAVTDGEVRLVSNLTGPLELGGERRRVGLSSDLEL
;
A
#
# COMPACT_ATOMS: atom_id res chain seq x y z
N MET A 1 6.32 14.19 -0.19
CA MET A 1 7.01 13.35 0.82
C MET A 1 8.18 12.55 0.24
N ARG A 2 7.99 11.51 -0.61
CA ARG A 2 9.12 10.65 -1.09
C ARG A 2 10.31 11.40 -1.69
N ARG A 3 10.05 12.48 -2.45
CA ARG A 3 11.09 13.31 -3.08
C ARG A 3 12.01 13.94 -2.04
N ALA A 4 11.45 14.47 -0.95
CA ALA A 4 12.22 15.06 0.13
C ALA A 4 13.16 14.05 0.82
N VAL A 5 12.79 12.77 0.87
CA VAL A 5 13.69 11.70 1.35
C VAL A 5 14.79 11.43 0.34
N ALA A 6 14.44 11.31 -0.95
CA ALA A 6 15.40 11.01 -2.01
C ALA A 6 16.40 12.15 -2.30
N GLU A 7 16.00 13.39 -2.07
CA GLU A 7 16.79 14.60 -2.32
C GLU A 7 17.67 14.99 -1.11
N ARG A 8 17.60 14.26 0.01
CA ARG A 8 18.38 14.53 1.23
C ARG A 8 19.29 13.35 1.57
N ASP A 9 20.60 13.60 1.61
CA ASP A 9 21.56 12.64 2.15
C ASP A 9 21.43 12.52 3.67
N PHE A 10 21.59 11.30 4.17
CA PHE A 10 21.77 11.02 5.59
C PHE A 10 23.26 10.96 5.90
N VAL A 11 23.75 11.85 6.75
CA VAL A 11 25.16 11.92 7.14
C VAL A 11 25.35 11.14 8.44
N LEU A 12 26.23 10.14 8.42
CA LEU A 12 26.60 9.34 9.59
C LEU A 12 27.67 10.07 10.44
N PRO A 13 27.90 9.67 11.71
CA PRO A 13 28.88 10.31 12.59
C PRO A 13 30.32 10.32 12.06
N ASP A 14 30.68 9.34 11.22
CA ASP A 14 31.97 9.22 10.56
C ASP A 14 32.08 10.05 9.26
N GLY A 15 31.03 10.80 8.91
CA GLY A 15 30.96 11.62 7.71
C GLY A 15 30.47 10.89 6.45
N VAL A 16 30.19 9.58 6.52
CA VAL A 16 29.63 8.83 5.38
C VAL A 16 28.25 9.37 5.02
N ARG A 17 28.03 9.59 3.72
CA ARG A 17 26.75 10.04 3.17
C ARG A 17 25.97 8.88 2.58
N LEU A 18 24.75 8.68 3.05
CA LEU A 18 23.84 7.67 2.54
C LEU A 18 22.72 8.34 1.75
N SER A 19 22.68 8.08 0.44
CA SER A 19 21.53 8.42 -0.39
C SER A 19 20.48 7.31 -0.28
N LYS A 20 19.29 7.66 0.22
CA LYS A 20 18.18 6.71 0.43
C LYS A 20 16.93 7.22 -0.27
N SER A 21 16.12 6.30 -0.77
CA SER A 21 14.76 6.58 -1.23
C SER A 21 13.76 5.80 -0.40
N CYS A 22 12.49 6.19 -0.45
CA CYS A 22 11.41 5.45 0.17
C CYS A 22 10.29 5.16 -0.83
N SER A 23 9.62 4.04 -0.62
CA SER A 23 8.33 3.74 -1.27
C SER A 23 7.23 3.93 -0.25
N ILE A 24 6.04 4.35 -0.70
CA ILE A 24 4.91 4.70 0.18
C ILE A 24 3.68 3.94 -0.28
N GLY A 25 2.98 3.31 0.66
CA GLY A 25 1.66 2.72 0.46
C GLY A 25 0.63 3.43 1.32
N PHE A 26 -0.57 3.66 0.80
CA PHE A 26 -1.66 4.24 1.59
C PHE A 26 -3.04 3.77 1.13
N ALA A 27 -3.99 3.84 2.04
CA ALA A 27 -5.41 3.56 1.83
C ALA A 27 -6.22 4.49 2.74
N CYS A 28 -7.46 4.80 2.35
CA CYS A 28 -8.34 5.64 3.16
C CYS A 28 -9.00 4.84 4.28
N PHE A 29 -9.15 5.44 5.46
CA PHE A 29 -10.00 4.93 6.54
C PHE A 29 -11.14 5.93 6.80
N PRO A 30 -12.42 5.50 6.80
CA PRO A 30 -12.89 4.16 6.43
C PRO A 30 -12.60 3.82 4.96
N PHE A 31 -12.29 2.55 4.67
CA PHE A 31 -11.98 2.13 3.30
C PHE A 31 -13.19 2.20 2.37
N LEU A 32 -14.37 1.84 2.86
CA LEU A 32 -15.65 2.01 2.17
C LEU A 32 -16.50 3.01 2.95
N PRO A 33 -16.62 4.27 2.49
CA PRO A 33 -17.31 5.32 3.23
C PRO A 33 -18.78 5.00 3.56
N ASP A 34 -19.49 4.31 2.66
CA ASP A 34 -20.89 3.93 2.85
C ASP A 34 -21.07 2.84 3.92
N GLN A 35 -20.01 2.10 4.25
CA GLN A 35 -20.00 1.07 5.29
C GLN A 35 -18.74 1.21 6.16
N PRO A 36 -18.66 2.26 7.00
CA PRO A 36 -17.41 2.68 7.62
C PRO A 36 -16.85 1.68 8.64
N ARG A 37 -17.67 0.73 9.10
CA ARG A 37 -17.29 -0.35 10.02
C ARG A 37 -16.95 -1.67 9.33
N LEU A 38 -17.04 -1.75 8.01
CA LEU A 38 -16.85 -2.99 7.26
C LEU A 38 -15.41 -3.53 7.35
N LEU A 39 -14.42 -2.63 7.31
CA LEU A 39 -13.02 -2.97 7.55
C LEU A 39 -12.57 -2.34 8.87
N SER A 40 -11.87 -3.14 9.68
CA SER A 40 -11.17 -2.62 10.85
C SER A 40 -10.01 -1.72 10.42
N TRP A 41 -9.55 -0.86 11.34
CA TRP A 41 -8.37 -0.05 11.11
C TRP A 41 -7.15 -0.90 10.69
N SER A 42 -6.92 -2.02 11.38
CA SER A 42 -5.81 -2.93 11.06
C SER A 42 -5.94 -3.52 9.65
N GLN A 43 -7.15 -3.87 9.21
CA GLN A 43 -7.37 -4.32 7.83
C GLN A 43 -7.06 -3.22 6.81
N VAL A 44 -7.37 -1.95 7.10
CA VAL A 44 -7.02 -0.84 6.20
C VAL A 44 -5.50 -0.59 6.18
N VAL A 45 -4.80 -0.76 7.30
CA VAL A 45 -3.33 -0.72 7.33
C VAL A 45 -2.73 -1.84 6.45
N GLU A 46 -3.32 -3.03 6.48
CA GLU A 46 -2.91 -4.13 5.59
C GLU A 46 -3.14 -3.79 4.10
N LEU A 47 -4.21 -3.05 3.76
CA LEU A 47 -4.41 -2.53 2.40
C LEU A 47 -3.34 -1.48 2.03
N ALA A 48 -2.99 -0.59 2.97
CA ALA A 48 -1.90 0.37 2.76
C ALA A 48 -0.55 -0.34 2.55
N ASP A 49 -0.27 -1.41 3.30
CA ASP A 49 0.94 -2.22 3.11
C ASP A 49 0.94 -2.93 1.74
N GLN A 50 -0.20 -3.39 1.24
CA GLN A 50 -0.26 -3.87 -0.15
C GLN A 50 0.14 -2.79 -1.15
N GLY A 51 -0.36 -1.56 -1.01
CA GLY A 51 0.09 -0.42 -1.81
C GLY A 51 1.61 -0.20 -1.74
N LEU A 52 2.20 -0.35 -0.56
CA LEU A 52 3.64 -0.22 -0.36
C LEU A 52 4.41 -1.32 -1.11
N TYR A 53 3.93 -2.56 -1.05
CA TYR A 53 4.55 -3.68 -1.76
C TYR A 53 4.44 -3.55 -3.27
N ILE A 54 3.29 -3.10 -3.79
CA ILE A 54 3.12 -2.80 -5.22
C ILE A 54 4.16 -1.76 -5.65
N ALA A 55 4.31 -0.66 -4.91
CA ALA A 55 5.30 0.36 -5.22
C ALA A 55 6.74 -0.19 -5.17
N LYS A 56 7.05 -1.08 -4.22
CA LYS A 56 8.38 -1.70 -4.06
C LYS A 56 8.73 -2.68 -5.18
N ARG A 57 7.74 -3.42 -5.70
CA ARG A 57 7.92 -4.43 -6.76
C ARG A 57 7.96 -3.77 -8.13
N SER A 58 7.08 -2.79 -8.35
CA SER A 58 6.88 -2.14 -9.65
C SER A 58 7.91 -1.03 -10.00
N GLY A 59 8.95 -0.83 -9.18
CA GLY A 59 10.02 0.14 -9.51
C GLY A 59 10.71 0.82 -8.33
N ARG A 60 10.15 0.76 -7.11
CA ARG A 60 10.62 1.47 -5.90
C ARG A 60 10.63 2.99 -6.08
N ASN A 61 11.01 3.72 -5.02
CA ASN A 61 11.00 5.19 -4.97
C ASN A 61 9.69 5.80 -5.50
N ALA A 62 8.58 5.15 -5.19
CA ALA A 62 7.27 5.42 -5.74
C ALA A 62 6.20 5.33 -4.65
N TRP A 63 4.97 5.70 -5.00
CA TRP A 63 3.81 5.46 -4.17
C TRP A 63 2.75 4.70 -4.92
N ALA A 64 1.95 3.92 -4.19
CA ALA A 64 0.72 3.35 -4.71
C ALA A 64 -0.36 3.34 -3.62
N ALA A 65 -1.62 3.47 -4.03
CA ALA A 65 -2.75 3.49 -3.12
C ALA A 65 -3.96 2.77 -3.66
N LEU A 66 -4.70 2.15 -2.73
CA LEU A 66 -5.93 1.42 -3.00
C LEU A 66 -7.13 2.25 -2.51
N TYR A 67 -8.12 2.40 -3.38
CA TYR A 67 -9.38 3.06 -3.07
C TYR A 67 -10.54 2.12 -3.39
N SER A 68 -11.55 2.12 -2.52
CA SER A 68 -12.85 1.59 -2.90
C SER A 68 -13.45 2.41 -4.04
N THR A 69 -14.41 1.81 -4.71
CA THR A 69 -15.23 2.40 -5.75
C THR A 69 -16.69 2.09 -5.46
N GLU A 70 -17.60 2.65 -6.23
CA GLU A 70 -19.03 2.32 -6.15
C GLU A 70 -19.30 0.84 -6.48
N ALA A 71 -18.39 0.17 -7.21
CA ALA A 71 -18.48 -1.24 -7.53
C ALA A 71 -17.92 -2.16 -6.42
N THR A 72 -17.29 -1.62 -5.37
CA THR A 72 -16.72 -2.44 -4.29
C THR A 72 -17.78 -3.31 -3.63
N ARG A 73 -17.62 -4.63 -3.73
CA ARG A 73 -18.51 -5.58 -3.07
C ARG A 73 -18.12 -5.76 -1.60
N ALA A 74 -19.05 -5.48 -0.70
CA ALA A 74 -18.80 -5.56 0.75
C ALA A 74 -18.48 -6.98 1.25
N ASP A 75 -19.21 -7.98 0.77
CA ASP A 75 -19.07 -9.36 1.23
C ASP A 75 -17.68 -9.94 0.93
N GLY A 76 -16.92 -10.27 1.98
CA GLY A 76 -15.56 -10.81 1.84
C GLY A 76 -14.54 -9.85 1.21
N VAL A 77 -14.81 -8.53 1.20
CA VAL A 77 -13.97 -7.51 0.54
C VAL A 77 -12.49 -7.65 0.90
N PHE A 78 -12.16 -7.74 2.20
CA PHE A 78 -10.77 -7.78 2.64
C PHE A 78 -10.02 -9.00 2.08
N ALA A 79 -10.61 -10.18 2.18
CA ALA A 79 -10.02 -11.41 1.66
C ALA A 79 -9.83 -11.32 0.14
N ARG A 80 -10.83 -10.79 -0.59
CA ARG A 80 -10.76 -10.60 -2.03
C ARG A 80 -9.62 -9.67 -2.42
N LEU A 81 -9.48 -8.53 -1.77
CA LEU A 81 -8.39 -7.58 -2.05
C LEU A 81 -7.01 -8.14 -1.70
N MET A 82 -6.91 -9.02 -0.70
CA MET A 82 -5.64 -9.66 -0.32
C MET A 82 -5.22 -10.80 -1.24
N GLN A 83 -6.18 -11.49 -1.87
CA GLN A 83 -5.92 -12.71 -2.62
C GLN A 83 -6.03 -12.54 -4.13
N ARG A 84 -6.88 -11.60 -4.59
CA ARG A 84 -7.24 -11.39 -6.00
C ARG A 84 -7.31 -9.90 -6.34
N LEU A 85 -6.28 -9.15 -5.95
CA LEU A 85 -6.23 -7.70 -6.17
C LEU A 85 -6.26 -7.34 -7.65
N ASP A 86 -5.54 -8.11 -8.47
CA ASP A 86 -5.52 -8.00 -9.91
C ASP A 86 -6.92 -8.09 -10.53
N GLN A 87 -7.70 -9.09 -10.09
CA GLN A 87 -9.08 -9.25 -10.53
C GLN A 87 -9.96 -8.11 -10.00
N ALA A 88 -9.83 -7.74 -8.73
CA ALA A 88 -10.62 -6.64 -8.16
C ALA A 88 -10.35 -5.28 -8.84
N VAL A 89 -9.13 -5.04 -9.30
CA VAL A 89 -8.79 -3.86 -10.11
C VAL A 89 -9.39 -3.96 -11.52
N THR A 90 -9.31 -5.14 -12.14
CA THR A 90 -9.87 -5.40 -13.47
C THR A 90 -11.39 -5.25 -13.48
N ASP A 91 -12.06 -5.73 -12.44
CA ASP A 91 -13.52 -5.66 -12.26
C ASP A 91 -13.98 -4.25 -11.85
N GLY A 92 -13.04 -3.33 -11.59
CA GLY A 92 -13.34 -1.97 -11.15
C GLY A 92 -13.83 -1.88 -9.69
N GLU A 93 -13.82 -2.98 -8.93
CA GLU A 93 -14.16 -3.00 -7.50
C GLU A 93 -13.18 -2.16 -6.67
N VAL A 94 -11.92 -2.05 -7.11
CA VAL A 94 -10.90 -1.22 -6.45
C VAL A 94 -10.14 -0.43 -7.48
N ARG A 95 -9.89 0.84 -7.15
CA ARG A 95 -9.01 1.68 -7.94
C ARG A 95 -7.61 1.68 -7.32
N LEU A 96 -6.64 1.20 -8.09
CA LEU A 96 -5.23 1.38 -7.80
C LEU A 96 -4.71 2.64 -8.49
N VAL A 97 -4.06 3.52 -7.73
CA VAL A 97 -3.38 4.70 -8.27
C VAL A 97 -1.91 4.71 -7.86
N SER A 98 -1.04 5.21 -8.74
CA SER A 98 0.40 5.29 -8.51
C SER A 98 1.01 6.46 -9.30
N ASN A 99 2.23 6.88 -8.94
CA ASN A 99 3.05 7.75 -9.79
C ASN A 99 3.95 6.99 -10.78
N LEU A 100 3.84 5.68 -10.84
CA LEU A 100 4.55 4.87 -11.84
C LEU A 100 3.81 4.93 -13.17
N THR A 101 4.56 5.00 -14.26
CA THR A 101 4.03 5.04 -15.64
C THR A 101 4.11 3.69 -16.35
N GLY A 102 4.85 2.73 -15.78
CA GLY A 102 4.97 1.36 -16.26
C GLY A 102 3.89 0.43 -15.69
N PRO A 103 3.90 -0.86 -16.10
CA PRO A 103 2.98 -1.85 -15.55
C PRO A 103 3.19 -2.02 -14.03
N LEU A 104 2.10 -2.25 -13.31
CA LEU A 104 2.12 -2.48 -11.87
C LEU A 104 2.08 -3.98 -11.58
N GLU A 105 3.01 -4.44 -10.74
CA GLU A 105 3.06 -5.82 -10.24
C GLU A 105 2.12 -5.99 -9.05
N LEU A 106 0.90 -6.47 -9.33
CA LEU A 106 -0.16 -6.64 -8.33
C LEU A 106 -0.07 -8.00 -7.60
N GLY A 107 0.60 -8.97 -8.21
CA GLY A 107 0.85 -10.29 -7.65
C GLY A 107 2.10 -10.35 -6.76
N GLY A 108 2.21 -11.44 -6.00
CA GLY A 108 3.45 -11.84 -5.32
C GLY A 108 3.29 -12.04 -3.80
N GLU A 109 3.98 -13.05 -3.28
CA GLU A 109 3.99 -13.38 -1.85
C GLU A 109 4.46 -12.20 -1.01
N ARG A 110 3.64 -11.80 -0.04
CA ARG A 110 4.09 -10.93 1.03
C ARG A 110 5.21 -11.65 1.76
N ARG A 111 6.42 -11.11 1.74
CA ARG A 111 7.36 -11.44 2.82
C ARG A 111 6.71 -10.88 4.08
N ARG A 112 6.31 -11.76 5.02
CA ARG A 112 5.89 -11.33 6.35
C ARG A 112 7.06 -10.53 6.95
N VAL A 113 7.04 -9.22 6.81
CA VAL A 113 7.83 -8.32 7.63
C VAL A 113 6.87 -7.95 8.75
N GLY A 114 7.19 -8.40 9.95
CA GLY A 114 6.27 -8.46 11.09
C GLY A 114 5.53 -7.15 11.33
N LEU A 115 4.24 -7.15 11.04
CA LEU A 115 3.24 -6.52 11.89
C LEU A 115 2.62 -7.61 12.76
N SER A 116 3.49 -8.37 13.44
CA SER A 116 3.07 -9.29 14.50
C SER A 116 3.20 -8.53 15.81
N SER A 117 2.08 -8.40 16.51
CA SER A 117 1.98 -8.46 17.98
C SER A 117 2.39 -7.29 18.90
N ASP A 118 2.56 -6.05 18.44
CA ASP A 118 2.89 -4.92 19.36
C ASP A 118 1.85 -3.76 19.39
N LEU A 119 0.57 -4.05 19.13
CA LEU A 119 -0.53 -3.09 19.34
C LEU A 119 -1.67 -3.75 20.11
N GLU A 120 -1.37 -4.27 21.29
CA GLU A 120 -2.35 -4.35 22.38
C GLU A 120 -2.01 -3.23 23.37
N LEU A 121 -2.88 -2.23 23.43
CA LEU A 121 -3.00 -1.28 24.53
C LEU A 121 -4.22 -1.69 25.36
#